data_AF-A0A7Z0J472-F1
#
_entry.id   AF-A0A7Z0J472-F1
#
_cell.length_a   1.000
_cell.length_b   1.000
_cell.length_c   1.000
_cell.angle_alpha   90.00
_cell.angle_beta   90.00
_cell.angle_gamma   90.00
#
_symmetry.space_group_name_H-M   'P 1'
#
loop_
_entity.id
_entity.type
_entity.pdbx_description
1 polymer ?
#
loop_
_entity_poly.entity_id
_entity_poly.type
_entity_poly.pdbx_seq_one_letter_code
_entity_poly.pdbx_strand_id
1 'polypeptide(L)' 'MTTTVRLPAELEARLARVAEGTGRPKSYYLRALLEENIERLEWELSLERKVADIRAGKRQRYSLEEVERELDLED' A
#
# COMPACT_ATOMS: atom_id res chain seq x y z
N MET A 1 1.56 -21.72 -2.70
CA MET A 1 1.25 -21.59 -1.26
C MET A 1 -0.21 -21.27 -1.08
N THR A 2 -0.82 -21.71 0.03
CA THR A 2 -2.22 -21.41 0.37
C THR A 2 -2.26 -20.32 1.44
N THR A 3 -3.07 -19.29 1.22
CA THR A 3 -3.29 -18.20 2.17
C THR A 3 -4.75 -18.22 2.59
N THR A 4 -4.99 -18.19 3.90
CA THR A 4 -6.35 -18.12 4.46
C THR A 4 -6.60 -16.72 4.97
N VAL A 5 -7.71 -16.10 4.56
CA VAL A 5 -8.09 -14.74 4.96
C VAL A 5 -9.48 -14.79 5.58
N ARG A 6 -9.65 -14.13 6.73
CA ARG A 6 -10.98 -13.97 7.35
C ARG A 6 -11.63 -12.71 6.80
N LEU A 7 -12.82 -12.84 6.24
CA LEU A 7 -13.61 -11.72 5.74
C LEU A 7 -14.84 -11.52 6.63
N PRO A 8 -15.26 -10.26 6.88
CA PRO A 8 -16.58 -9.99 7.41
C PRO A 8 -17.67 -10.61 6.53
N ALA A 9 -18.74 -11.12 7.14
CA ALA A 9 -19.79 -11.88 6.43
C ALA A 9 -20.38 -11.10 5.25
N GLU A 10 -20.57 -9.79 5.40
CA GLU A 10 -21.09 -8.93 4.32
C GLU A 10 -20.14 -8.87 3.12
N LEU A 11 -18.83 -8.74 3.37
CA LEU A 11 -17.82 -8.68 2.31
C LEU A 11 -17.70 -10.03 1.60
N GLU A 12 -17.78 -11.13 2.35
CA GLU A 12 -17.80 -12.46 1.75
C GLU A 12 -19.01 -12.64 0.83
N ALA A 13 -20.20 -12.20 1.26
CA ALA A 13 -21.42 -12.28 0.45
C ALA A 13 -21.30 -11.45 -0.83
N ARG A 14 -20.70 -10.25 -0.76
CA ARG A 14 -20.41 -9.42 -1.94
C ARG A 14 -19.47 -10.13 -2.92
N LEU A 15 -18.38 -10.70 -2.40
CA LEU A 15 -17.41 -11.43 -3.21
C LEU A 15 -18.02 -12.70 -3.85
N ALA A 16 -18.91 -13.39 -3.13
CA ALA A 16 -19.64 -14.55 -3.66
C ALA A 16 -20.50 -14.18 -4.88
N ARG A 17 -21.27 -13.08 -4.79
CA ARG A 17 -22.09 -12.60 -5.92
C ARG A 17 -21.25 -12.25 -7.16
N VAL A 18 -20.10 -11.62 -6.96
CA VAL A 18 -19.18 -11.30 -8.07
C VAL A 18 -18.64 -12.59 -8.71
N ALA A 19 -18.25 -13.57 -7.90
CA ALA A 19 -17.76 -14.86 -8.38
C ALA A 19 -18.83 -15.66 -9.15
N GLU A 20 -20.05 -15.71 -8.64
CA GLU A 20 -21.19 -16.38 -9.27
C GLU A 20 -21.56 -15.72 -10.61
N GLY A 21 -21.61 -14.39 -10.66
CA GLY A 21 -21.99 -13.64 -11.86
C GLY A 21 -21.00 -13.76 -13.02
N THR A 22 -19.75 -14.16 -12.76
CA THR A 22 -18.67 -14.21 -13.75
C THR A 22 -18.18 -15.63 -14.04
N GLY A 23 -18.63 -16.62 -13.27
CA GLY A 23 -18.15 -18.00 -13.34
C GLY A 23 -16.70 -18.19 -12.91
N ARG A 24 -16.10 -17.22 -12.21
CA ARG A 24 -14.71 -17.29 -11.72
C ARG A 24 -14.70 -17.53 -10.21
N PRO A 25 -13.76 -18.32 -9.66
CA PRO A 25 -13.69 -18.57 -8.23
C PRO A 25 -13.35 -17.30 -7.45
N LYS A 26 -13.81 -17.18 -6.19
CA LYS A 26 -13.50 -16.06 -5.29
C LYS A 26 -11.99 -15.77 -5.20
N SER A 27 -11.16 -16.83 -5.24
CA SER A 27 -9.69 -16.73 -5.17
C SER A 27 -9.06 -15.98 -6.35
N TYR A 28 -9.70 -15.98 -7.52
CA TYR A 28 -9.27 -15.20 -8.67
C TYR A 28 -9.29 -13.70 -8.34
N TYR A 29 -10.40 -13.23 -7.77
CA TYR A 29 -10.58 -11.83 -7.40
C TYR A 29 -9.71 -11.41 -6.22
N LEU A 30 -9.56 -12.28 -5.21
CA LEU A 30 -8.66 -12.00 -4.10
C LEU A 30 -7.21 -11.84 -4.59
N ARG A 31 -6.77 -12.67 -5.54
CA ARG A 31 -5.44 -12.53 -6.14
C ARG A 31 -5.32 -11.23 -6.93
N ALA A 32 -6.28 -10.92 -7.80
CA ALA A 32 -6.25 -9.70 -8.60
C ALA A 32 -6.20 -8.44 -7.72
N LEU A 33 -7.01 -8.39 -6.66
CA LEU A 33 -6.99 -7.29 -5.70
C LEU A 33 -5.64 -7.17 -4.98
N LEU A 34 -5.02 -8.29 -4.61
CA LEU A 34 -3.69 -8.28 -4.01
C LEU A 34 -2.64 -7.75 -5.00
N GLU A 35 -2.62 -8.25 -6.23
CA GLU A 35 -1.68 -7.81 -7.27
C GLU A 35 -1.82 -6.31 -7.58
N GLU A 36 -3.05 -5.78 -7.61
CA GLU A 36 -3.32 -4.37 -7.87
C GLU A 36 -2.92 -3.45 -6.70
N ASN A 37 -2.97 -3.93 -5.46
CA ASN A 37 -2.82 -3.08 -4.27
C ASN A 37 -1.50 -3.29 -3.50
N ILE A 38 -0.74 -4.34 -3.80
CA ILE A 38 0.46 -4.69 -3.01
C ILE A 38 1.54 -3.60 -3.07
N GLU A 39 1.78 -3.02 -4.24
CA GLU A 39 2.80 -1.97 -4.40
C GLU A 39 2.47 -0.73 -3.56
N ARG A 40 1.20 -0.32 -3.57
CA ARG A 40 0.73 0.79 -2.74
C ARG A 40 0.90 0.48 -1.26
N LEU A 41 0.52 -0.73 -0.82
CA LEU A 41 0.68 -1.15 0.57
C LEU A 41 2.16 -1.14 1.00
N GLU A 42 3.06 -1.65 0.15
CA GLU A 42 4.49 -1.61 0.39
C GLU A 42 5.02 -0.17 0.51
N TRP A 43 4.54 0.73 -0.35
CA TRP A 43 4.90 2.15 -0.29
C TRP A 43 4.43 2.80 1.02
N GLU A 44 3.17 2.60 1.41
CA GLU A 44 2.60 3.12 2.66
C GLU A 44 3.41 2.64 3.88
N LEU A 45 3.69 1.34 3.96
CA LEU A 45 4.53 0.76 5.02
C LEU A 45 5.97 1.32 4.98
N SER A 46 6.51 1.58 3.79
CA SER A 46 7.83 2.20 3.64
C SER A 46 7.88 3.62 4.22
N LEU A 47 6.78 4.38 4.11
CA LEU A 47 6.69 5.73 4.65
C LEU A 47 6.71 5.72 6.18
N GLU A 48 5.93 4.84 6.81
CA GLU A 48 5.94 4.70 8.26
C GLU A 48 7.35 4.41 8.79
N ARG A 49 8.07 3.50 8.12
CA ARG A 49 9.45 3.21 8.45
C ARG A 49 10.37 4.41 8.24
N LYS A 50 10.25 5.12 7.12
CA LYS A 50 11.05 6.34 6.84
C LYS A 50 10.82 7.40 7.91
N VAL A 51 9.57 7.63 8.31
CA VAL A 51 9.22 8.58 9.37
C VAL A 51 9.84 8.16 10.70
N ALA A 52 9.78 6.87 11.06
CA ALA A 52 10.41 6.35 12.25
C ALA A 52 11.94 6.54 12.23
N ASP A 53 12.60 6.24 11.10
CA ASP A 53 14.05 6.43 10.94
C ASP A 53 14.45 7.91 11.08
N ILE A 54 13.69 8.83 10.46
CA ILE A 54 13.90 10.28 10.56
C ILE A 54 13.79 10.74 12.02
N ARG A 55 12.74 10.32 12.74
CA ARG A 55 12.54 10.66 14.17
C ARG A 55 13.64 10.08 15.06
N ALA A 56 14.18 8.91 14.70
CA ALA A 56 15.30 8.28 15.40
C ALA A 56 16.67 8.87 15.03
N GLY A 57 16.73 9.89 14.16
CA GLY A 57 18.00 10.49 13.71
C GLY A 57 18.83 9.58 12.79
N LYS A 58 18.24 8.51 12.25
CA LYS A 58 18.91 7.53 11.39
C LYS A 58 18.94 7.93 9.92
N ARG A 59 18.29 9.05 9.57
CA ARG A 59 18.35 9.64 8.23
C ARG A 59 18.77 11.09 8.31
N GLN A 60 19.57 11.50 7.33
CA GLN A 60 19.89 12.90 7.12
C GLN A 60 18.62 13.68 6.79
N ARG A 61 18.51 14.87 7.37
CA ARG A 61 17.45 15.82 7.12
C ARG A 61 18.09 17.05 6.49
N TYR A 62 17.34 17.67 5.60
CA TYR A 62 17.68 18.95 4.99
C TYR A 62 16.57 19.93 5.35
N SER A 63 16.94 21.17 5.63
CA SER A 63 16.01 22.29 5.72
C SER A 63 15.43 22.62 4.35
N LEU A 64 14.33 23.36 4.32
CA LEU A 64 13.72 23.78 3.06
C LEU A 64 14.69 24.70 2.31
N GLU A 65 15.33 25.62 3.03
CA GLU A 65 16.30 26.57 2.51
C GLU A 65 17.51 25.87 1.87
N GLU A 66 18.03 24.81 2.49
CA GLU A 66 19.12 24.01 1.91
C GLU A 66 18.74 23.38 0.56
N VAL A 67 17.49 22.90 0.44
CA VAL A 67 16.99 22.24 -0.76
C VAL A 67 16.67 23.26 -1.86
N GLU A 68 16.06 24.39 -1.52
CA GLU A 68 15.75 25.47 -2.47
C GLU A 68 17.04 26.01 -3.10
N ARG A 69 18.07 26.24 -2.29
CA ARG A 69 19.40 26.65 -2.77
C ARG A 69 20.07 25.63 -3.69
N GLU A 70 19.98 24.35 -3.36
CA GLU A 70 20.61 23.28 -4.15
C GLU A 70 19.92 23.11 -5.51
N LEU A 71 18.62 23.38 -5.58
CA LEU A 71 17.81 23.22 -6.79
C LEU A 71 17.62 24.51 -7.60
N ASP A 72 18.23 25.63 -7.20
CA ASP A 72 18.06 26.96 -7.82
C ASP A 72 16.58 27.39 -7.86
N LEU A 73 15.85 27.07 -6.77
CA LEU A 73 14.45 27.40 -6.55
C LEU A 73 14.29 28.55 -5.54
N GLU A 74 15.39 29.20 -5.15
CA GLU A 74 15.37 30.41 -4.34
C GLU A 74 14.82 31.56 -5.21
N ASP A 75 13.63 32.06 -4.89
CA ASP A 75 13.09 33.32 -5.46
C ASP A 75 13.86 34.56 -4.91
#